data_AF-A0A919D2N3-F1
#
_entry.id   AF-A0A919D2N3-F1
#
_cell.length_a   1.000
_cell.length_b   1.000
_cell.length_c   1.000
_cell.angle_alpha   90.00
_cell.angle_beta   90.00
_cell.angle_gamma   90.00
#
_symmetry.space_group_name_H-M   'P 1'
#
loop_
_entity.id
_entity.type
_entity.pdbx_description
1 polymer ?
#
loop_
_entity_poly.entity_id
_entity_poly.type
_entity_poly.pdbx_seq_one_letter_code
_entity_poly.pdbx_strand_id
1 'polypeptide(L)'
;MVLLGAAAALLLPWMAVLALTLPGSARVDNWPLAWIGLDVLMAAGCATTALLGLRGDPRARLTASATAATAVLDAWFDITTAGTGAPLAEALLCAAAEACLAAACVHLAVGRHPDRRRTR
;
A
#
# COMPACT_ATOMS: atom_id res chain seq x y z
N MET A 1 3.38 -4.42 -21.60
CA MET A 1 3.22 -2.94 -21.75
C MET A 1 1.92 -2.58 -22.44
N VAL A 2 1.62 -3.10 -23.63
CA VAL A 2 0.33 -2.84 -24.32
C VAL A 2 -0.89 -3.16 -23.45
N LEU A 3 -0.91 -4.32 -22.78
CA LEU A 3 -2.02 -4.70 -21.88
C LEU A 3 -2.21 -3.71 -20.72
N LEU A 4 -1.11 -3.26 -20.10
CA LEU A 4 -1.17 -2.29 -19.00
C LEU A 4 -1.66 -0.92 -19.49
N GLY A 5 -1.23 -0.50 -20.68
CA GLY A 5 -1.72 0.73 -21.30
C GLY A 5 -3.22 0.67 -21.63
N ALA A 6 -3.68 -0.47 -22.16
CA ALA A 6 -5.11 -0.69 -22.42
C ALA A 6 -5.94 -0.68 -21.13
N ALA A 7 -5.46 -1.34 -20.08
CA ALA A 7 -6.11 -1.33 -18.76
C ALA A 7 -6.21 0.10 -18.20
N ALA A 8 -5.12 0.88 -18.25
CA ALA A 8 -5.13 2.27 -17.81
C ALA A 8 -6.14 3.13 -18.59
N ALA A 9 -6.21 2.95 -19.92
CA ALA A 9 -7.18 3.65 -20.75
C ALA A 9 -8.63 3.27 -20.42
N LEU A 10 -8.90 2.01 -20.08
CA LEU A 10 -10.22 1.52 -19.71
C LEU A 10 -10.66 1.97 -18.30
N LEU A 11 -9.71 2.15 -17.38
CA LEU A 11 -10.01 2.63 -16.03
C LEU A 11 -10.54 4.08 -16.02
N LEU A 12 -10.09 4.93 -16.96
CA LEU A 12 -10.53 6.33 -17.05
C LEU A 12 -12.05 6.49 -17.21
N PRO A 13 -12.71 5.91 -18.23
CA PRO A 13 -14.16 6.00 -18.36
C PRO A 13 -14.88 5.31 -17.21
N TRP A 14 -14.34 4.21 -16.67
CA TRP A 14 -14.93 3.54 -15.52
C TRP A 14 -14.95 4.43 -14.27
N MET A 15 -13.86 5.16 -13.98
CA MET A 15 -13.83 6.14 -12.89
C MET A 15 -14.86 7.26 -13.08
N ALA A 16 -15.08 7.72 -14.32
CA ALA A 16 -16.11 8.71 -14.62
C ALA A 16 -17.52 8.16 -14.34
N VAL A 17 -17.79 6.90 -14.69
CA VAL A 17 -19.05 6.22 -14.33
C VAL A 17 -19.21 6.19 -12.81
N LEU A 18 -18.19 5.71 -12.08
CA LEU A 18 -18.23 5.64 -10.62
C LEU A 18 -18.52 7.00 -9.96
N ALA A 19 -17.89 8.08 -10.44
CA ALA A 19 -18.09 9.43 -9.91
C ALA A 19 -19.54 9.95 -10.10
N LEU A 20 -20.25 9.48 -11.14
CA LEU A 20 -21.62 9.91 -11.45
C LEU A 20 -22.68 8.99 -10.83
N THR A 21 -22.35 7.72 -10.57
CA THR A 21 -23.34 6.72 -10.15
C THR A 21 -23.23 6.31 -8.68
N LEU A 22 -22.10 6.53 -8.01
CA LEU A 22 -21.94 6.14 -6.61
C LEU A 22 -22.81 7.01 -5.69
N PRO A 23 -23.49 6.40 -4.70
CA PRO A 23 -24.23 7.15 -3.69
C PRO A 23 -23.26 7.93 -2.78
N GLY A 24 -23.71 9.09 -2.28
CA GLY A 24 -22.89 9.94 -1.39
C GLY A 24 -22.56 9.32 -0.04
N SER A 25 -23.24 8.23 0.34
CA SER A 25 -22.91 7.42 1.52
C SER A 25 -23.16 5.94 1.25
N ALA A 26 -22.35 5.09 1.87
CA ALA A 26 -22.47 3.65 1.78
C ALA A 26 -22.45 3.04 3.18
N ARG A 27 -23.32 2.05 3.40
CA ARG A 27 -23.24 1.17 4.58
C ARG A 27 -22.34 0.00 4.25
N VAL A 28 -21.30 -0.21 5.06
CA VAL A 28 -20.37 -1.33 4.92
C VAL A 28 -20.62 -2.33 6.03
N ASP A 29 -21.11 -3.52 5.69
CA ASP A 29 -21.52 -4.50 6.71
C ASP A 29 -20.32 -5.09 7.49
N ASN A 30 -19.17 -5.24 6.83
CA ASN A 30 -17.96 -5.83 7.41
C ASN A 30 -16.91 -4.77 7.80
N TRP A 31 -17.35 -3.64 8.34
CA TRP A 31 -16.49 -2.47 8.60
C TRP A 31 -15.22 -2.79 9.44
N PRO A 32 -15.30 -3.46 10.60
CA PRO A 32 -14.10 -3.75 11.38
C PRO A 32 -13.14 -4.72 10.67
N LEU A 33 -13.67 -5.63 9.86
CA LEU A 33 -12.86 -6.59 9.11
C LEU A 33 -12.08 -5.90 7.99
N ALA A 34 -12.64 -4.87 7.36
CA ALA A 34 -11.93 -4.11 6.33
C ALA A 34 -10.68 -3.42 6.89
N TRP A 35 -10.80 -2.79 8.06
CA TRP A 35 -9.70 -2.13 8.76
C TRP A 35 -8.63 -3.14 9.19
N ILE A 36 -9.01 -4.10 10.04
CA ILE A 36 -8.09 -5.10 10.58
C ILE A 36 -7.46 -5.94 9.45
N GLY A 37 -8.21 -6.21 8.38
CA GLY A 37 -7.71 -6.95 7.22
C GLY A 37 -6.57 -6.23 6.51
N LEU A 38 -6.68 -4.90 6.34
CA LEU A 38 -5.63 -4.10 5.70
C LEU A 38 -4.37 -4.03 6.57
N ASP A 39 -4.54 -3.80 7.88
CA ASP A 39 -3.47 -3.85 8.88
C ASP A 39 -2.73 -5.20 8.87
N VAL A 40 -3.48 -6.31 8.85
CA VAL A 40 -2.90 -7.66 8.83
C VAL A 40 -2.09 -7.89 7.56
N LEU A 41 -2.58 -7.45 6.40
CA LEU A 41 -1.84 -7.55 5.14
C LEU A 41 -0.55 -6.72 5.18
N MET A 42 -0.62 -5.51 5.71
CA MET A 42 0.55 -4.64 5.86
C MET A 42 1.57 -5.25 6.83
N ALA A 43 1.13 -5.71 8.00
CA ALA A 43 1.97 -6.34 9.01
C ALA A 43 2.64 -7.62 8.47
N ALA A 44 1.89 -8.46 7.74
CA ALA A 44 2.44 -9.64 7.08
C ALA A 44 3.47 -9.28 6.01
N GLY A 45 3.23 -8.22 5.23
CA GLY A 45 4.18 -7.68 4.27
C GLY A 45 5.48 -7.21 4.93
N CYS A 46 5.38 -6.47 6.03
CA CYS A 46 6.53 -6.06 6.84
C CYS A 46 7.31 -7.25 7.39
N ALA A 47 6.62 -8.21 8.02
CA ALA A 47 7.24 -9.39 8.60
C ALA A 47 7.95 -10.24 7.55
N THR A 48 7.31 -10.49 6.41
CA THR A 48 7.91 -11.25 5.30
C THR A 48 9.12 -10.53 4.70
N THR A 49 9.03 -9.21 4.52
CA THR A 49 10.14 -8.38 4.03
C THR A 49 11.33 -8.43 4.98
N ALA A 50 11.10 -8.29 6.29
CA ALA A 50 12.14 -8.37 7.29
C ALA A 50 12.78 -9.78 7.33
N LEU A 51 11.97 -10.85 7.34
CA LEU A 51 12.47 -12.22 7.35
C LEU A 51 13.33 -12.56 6.12
N LEU A 52 12.88 -12.16 4.93
CA LEU A 52 13.65 -12.37 3.69
C LEU A 52 14.90 -11.49 3.65
N GLY A 53 14.80 -10.24 4.11
CA GLY A 53 15.94 -9.32 4.20
C GLY A 53 17.04 -9.83 5.14
N LEU A 54 16.66 -10.35 6.30
CA LEU A 54 17.60 -10.97 7.26
C LEU A 54 18.27 -12.23 6.69
N ARG A 55 17.59 -12.95 5.79
CA ARG A 55 18.14 -14.12 5.09
C ARG A 55 18.98 -13.74 3.85
N GLY A 56 19.01 -12.46 3.47
CA GLY A 56 19.64 -12.00 2.24
C GLY A 56 18.96 -12.54 0.97
N ASP A 57 17.68 -12.91 1.04
CA ASP A 57 16.92 -13.40 -0.11
C ASP A 57 16.51 -12.22 -1.01
N PRO A 58 16.87 -12.23 -2.31
CA PRO A 58 16.48 -11.19 -3.27
C PRO A 58 14.97 -10.94 -3.36
N ARG A 59 14.13 -11.92 -2.99
CA ARG A 59 12.67 -11.81 -2.95
C ARG A 59 12.17 -10.78 -1.94
N ALA A 60 12.99 -10.38 -0.96
CA ALA A 60 12.66 -9.30 -0.03
C ALA A 60 12.26 -8.01 -0.75
N ARG A 61 12.80 -7.76 -1.96
CA ARG A 61 12.46 -6.59 -2.77
C ARG A 61 11.02 -6.65 -3.30
N LEU A 62 10.54 -7.84 -3.65
CA LEU A 62 9.17 -8.05 -4.13
C LEU A 62 8.18 -7.84 -3.00
N THR A 63 8.43 -8.45 -1.83
CA THR A 63 7.57 -8.25 -0.65
C THR A 63 7.61 -6.80 -0.20
N ALA A 64 8.77 -6.14 -0.22
CA ALA A 64 8.88 -4.71 0.09
C ALA A 64 8.03 -3.86 -0.87
N SER A 65 8.06 -4.13 -2.17
CA SER A 65 7.23 -3.40 -3.14
C SER A 65 5.74 -3.61 -2.92
N ALA A 66 5.33 -4.82 -2.54
CA ALA A 66 3.94 -5.13 -2.20
C ALA A 66 3.52 -4.40 -0.91
N THR A 67 4.34 -4.46 0.14
CA THR A 67 4.09 -3.75 1.41
C THR A 67 3.99 -2.24 1.20
N ALA A 68 4.83 -1.66 0.34
CA ALA A 68 4.75 -0.23 0.01
C ALA A 68 3.41 0.12 -0.64
N ALA A 69 2.94 -0.69 -1.59
CA ALA A 69 1.63 -0.48 -2.21
C ALA A 69 0.50 -0.62 -1.18
N THR A 70 0.56 -1.61 -0.28
CA THR A 70 -0.42 -1.79 0.80
C THR A 70 -0.46 -0.57 1.73
N ALA A 71 0.70 -0.06 2.17
CA ALA A 71 0.77 1.11 3.04
C ALA A 71 0.23 2.39 2.38
N VAL A 72 0.39 2.56 1.06
CA VAL A 72 -0.24 3.68 0.33
C VAL A 72 -1.76 3.54 0.29
N LEU A 73 -2.26 2.31 0.12
CA LEU A 73 -3.70 2.04 0.14
C LEU A 73 -4.30 2.25 1.53
N ASP A 74 -3.56 1.90 2.58
CA ASP A 74 -3.91 2.13 3.99
C ASP A 74 -4.05 3.62 4.30
N ALA A 75 -3.03 4.42 3.94
CA ALA A 75 -3.07 5.87 4.09
C ALA A 75 -4.24 6.53 3.35
N TRP A 76 -4.53 6.05 2.15
CA TRP A 76 -5.70 6.51 1.39
C TRP A 76 -7.01 6.12 2.09
N PHE A 77 -7.10 4.90 2.62
CA PHE A 77 -8.27 4.39 3.31
C PHE A 77 -8.54 5.16 4.60
N ASP A 78 -7.54 5.41 5.43
CA ASP A 78 -7.63 6.20 6.66
C ASP A 78 -8.18 7.61 6.38
N ILE A 79 -7.58 8.32 5.41
CA ILE A 79 -7.99 9.68 5.07
C ILE A 79 -9.43 9.72 4.53
N THR A 80 -9.78 8.79 3.64
CA THR A 80 -11.09 8.80 2.95
C THR A 80 -12.24 8.32 3.82
N THR A 81 -11.95 7.65 4.93
CA THR A 81 -12.95 7.10 5.84
C THR A 81 -13.05 7.86 7.17
N ALA A 82 -12.15 8.82 7.39
CA ALA A 82 -12.17 9.68 8.56
C ALA A 82 -13.38 10.63 8.59
N GLY A 83 -13.92 10.84 9.78
CA GLY A 83 -14.84 11.95 10.06
C GLY A 83 -14.12 13.31 10.09
N THR A 84 -14.86 14.40 10.04
CA THR A 84 -14.29 15.76 10.10
C THR A 84 -13.75 16.12 11.48
N GLY A 85 -12.72 16.96 11.55
CA GLY A 85 -12.18 17.49 12.81
C GLY A 85 -11.06 16.63 13.39
N ALA A 86 -11.16 16.26 14.67
CA ALA A 86 -10.14 15.45 15.34
C ALA A 86 -9.86 14.08 14.66
N PRO A 87 -10.88 13.33 14.20
CA PRO A 87 -10.63 12.05 13.51
C PRO A 87 -9.83 12.21 12.22
N LEU A 88 -10.04 13.30 11.47
CA LEU A 88 -9.23 13.59 10.27
C LEU A 88 -7.78 13.90 10.63
N ALA A 89 -7.53 14.62 11.73
CA ALA A 89 -6.16 14.91 12.17
C ALA A 89 -5.43 13.63 12.58
N GLU A 90 -6.13 12.70 13.24
CA GLU A 90 -5.61 11.37 13.57
C GLU A 90 -5.30 10.56 12.31
N ALA A 91 -6.24 10.48 11.36
CA ALA A 91 -6.05 9.79 10.09
C ALA A 91 -4.87 10.35 9.28
N LEU A 92 -4.69 11.68 9.26
CA LEU A 92 -3.54 12.31 8.60
C LEU A 92 -2.21 11.97 9.27
N LEU A 93 -2.19 11.78 10.60
CA LEU A 93 -1.01 11.36 11.33
C LEU A 93 -0.67 9.89 11.03
N CYS A 94 -1.66 9.00 11.03
CA CYS A 94 -1.50 7.60 10.62
C CYS A 94 -0.99 7.50 9.17
N ALA A 95 -1.66 8.18 8.24
CA ALA A 95 -1.27 8.24 6.84
C ALA A 95 0.17 8.75 6.63
N ALA A 96 0.65 9.69 7.47
CA ALA A 96 2.04 10.14 7.41
C ALA A 96 3.02 9.07 7.87
N ALA A 97 2.67 8.28 8.89
CA ALA A 97 3.47 7.14 9.35
C ALA A 97 3.51 6.02 8.30
N GLU A 98 2.37 5.69 7.71
CA GLU A 98 2.26 4.72 6.60
C GLU A 98 3.01 5.18 5.36
N ALA A 99 2.96 6.47 5.01
CA ALA A 99 3.74 7.03 3.91
C ALA A 99 5.25 6.89 4.16
N CYS A 100 5.71 7.09 5.41
CA CYS A 100 7.11 6.83 5.79
C CYS A 100 7.47 5.35 5.63
N LEU A 101 6.60 4.44 6.06
CA LEU A 101 6.77 3.01 5.86
C LEU A 101 6.85 2.64 4.38
N ALA A 102 5.93 3.16 3.55
CA ALA A 102 5.93 2.97 2.12
C ALA A 102 7.24 3.45 1.49
N ALA A 103 7.73 4.63 1.87
CA ALA A 103 9.00 5.18 1.39
C ALA A 103 10.19 4.27 1.78
N ALA A 104 10.22 3.78 3.01
CA ALA A 104 11.26 2.84 3.46
C ALA A 104 11.21 1.53 2.67
N CYS A 105 10.03 0.96 2.45
CA CYS A 105 9.83 -0.23 1.65
C CYS A 105 10.21 -0.04 0.18
N VAL A 106 9.88 1.11 -0.44
CA VAL A 106 10.33 1.46 -1.80
C VAL A 106 11.85 1.56 -1.86
N HIS A 107 12.47 2.21 -0.88
CA HIS A 107 13.93 2.31 -0.82
C HIS A 107 14.58 0.92 -0.74
N LEU A 108 14.04 0.00 0.05
CA LEU A 108 14.50 -1.39 0.11
C LEU A 108 14.26 -2.14 -1.20
N ALA A 109 13.10 -1.94 -1.85
CA ALA A 109 12.77 -2.59 -3.11
C ALA A 109 13.67 -2.13 -4.27
N VAL A 110 14.09 -0.87 -4.28
CA VAL A 110 14.93 -0.28 -5.33
C VAL A 110 16.44 -0.45 -5.00
N GLY A 111 16.79 -0.58 -3.73
CA GLY A 111 18.16 -0.77 -3.26
C GLY A 111 18.86 -1.96 -3.92
N ARG A 112 20.12 -1.77 -4.34
CA ARG A 112 20.97 -2.83 -4.89
C ARG A 112 21.65 -3.58 -3.76
N HIS A 113 21.62 -4.92 -3.80
CA HIS A 113 22.52 -5.73 -2.95
C HIS A 113 23.97 -5.50 -3.40
N PRO A 114 24.93 -5.26 -2.48
CA PRO A 114 26.34 -5.30 -2.81
C PRO A 114 26.68 -6.70 -3.33
N ASP A 115 27.17 -6.77 -4.56
CA ASP A 115 27.53 -8.02 -5.21
C ASP A 115 28.72 -8.67 -4.45
N ARG A 116 28.44 -9.71 -3.66
CA ARG A 116 29.46 -10.49 -2.92
C ARG A 116 30.32 -11.36 -3.83
N ARG A 117 30.16 -11.31 -5.16
CA ARG A 117 30.91 -12.15 -6.11
C ARG A 117 32.27 -11.60 -6.53
N ARG A 118 32.71 -10.44 -6.02
CA ARG A 118 33.99 -9.81 -6.47
C ARG A 118 35.22 -10.11 -5.61
N THR A 119 35.17 -11.10 -4.70
CA THR A 119 36.30 -11.42 -3.80
C THR A 119 36.65 -12.92 -3.74
N ARG A 120 36.43 -13.68 -4.81
CA ARG A 120 37.05 -15.00 -4.99
C ARG A 120 37.82 -15.03 -6.29
#